data_AF-A0A9D8FRN9-F1
#
_entry.id   AF-A0A9D8FRN9-F1
#
_cell.length_a   1.000
_cell.length_b   1.000
_cell.length_c   1.000
_cell.angle_alpha   90.00
_cell.angle_beta   90.00
_cell.angle_gamma   90.00
#
_symmetry.space_group_name_H-M   'P 1'
#
loop_
_entity.id
_entity.type
_entity.pdbx_description
1 polymer ?
#
loop_
_entity_poly.entity_id
_entity_poly.type
_entity_poly.pdbx_seq_one_letter_code
_entity_poly.pdbx_strand_id
1 'polypeptide(L)'
;MNEQRPSRMEQMLDLLIEEIRERLGAADVVGSASIARPVDDKAGRLAEETRLGTDLAPEMPPSPVKDTEAGKVSTVRTEPETEGTLPPFLEPAVPEPLLSVPEREPAEPPAPFAEGPPHTARLMRRLAAWLLIAIVLINVPLNRHGTTLATAMPDAASFVVRDGFVVKEEDDVEIYVFRDGEFRWISSLDAFEHYGFTWGDVHIVPDGYLDRYEFGPPLHVLLKCAESPHIYRLEDGRKRWIRDIDTFVAEGHVWEDVRFVSCQYLRELPDGETVPPGSGSPPQP
;
A
#
# COMPACT_ATOMS: atom_id res chain seq x y z
N MET A 1 40.65 -50.98 -29.78
CA MET A 1 40.47 -50.25 -28.51
C MET A 1 40.58 -48.78 -28.83
N ASN A 2 39.47 -48.04 -28.77
CA ASN A 2 39.45 -46.60 -29.03
C ASN A 2 39.55 -45.88 -27.67
N GLU A 3 40.69 -45.26 -27.38
CA GLU A 3 40.86 -44.39 -26.22
C GLU A 3 40.13 -43.07 -26.50
N GLN A 4 38.94 -42.91 -25.91
CA GLN A 4 38.26 -41.62 -25.87
C GLN A 4 39.02 -40.72 -24.89
N ARG A 5 39.59 -39.62 -25.42
CA ARG A 5 40.20 -38.58 -24.60
C ARG A 5 39.11 -37.93 -23.74
N PRO A 6 39.35 -37.74 -22.42
CA PRO A 6 38.36 -37.14 -21.54
C PRO A 6 38.04 -35.71 -22.00
N SER A 7 36.76 -35.37 -21.90
CA SER A 7 36.23 -34.07 -22.32
C SER A 7 36.87 -32.94 -21.48
N ARG A 8 36.92 -31.73 -22.04
CA ARG A 8 37.46 -30.55 -21.31
C ARG A 8 36.75 -30.29 -19.99
N MET A 9 35.49 -30.69 -19.87
CA MET A 9 34.68 -30.56 -18.67
C MET A 9 35.10 -31.57 -17.59
N GLU A 10 35.44 -32.80 -17.97
CA GLU A 10 35.97 -33.81 -17.04
C GLU A 10 37.35 -33.40 -16.50
N GLN A 11 38.21 -32.85 -17.37
CA GLN A 11 39.53 -32.33 -16.93
C GLN A 11 39.38 -31.17 -15.93
N MET A 12 38.34 -30.35 -16.07
CA MET A 12 38.08 -29.25 -15.15
C MET A 12 37.49 -29.73 -13.83
N LEU A 13 36.65 -30.77 -13.86
CA LEU A 13 36.12 -31.43 -12.66
C LEU A 13 37.24 -32.11 -11.87
N ASP A 14 38.18 -32.79 -12.54
CA ASP A 14 39.31 -33.43 -11.88
C ASP A 14 40.23 -32.42 -11.18
N LEU A 15 40.47 -31.25 -11.81
CA LEU A 15 41.24 -30.17 -11.18
C LEU A 15 40.55 -29.57 -9.96
N LEU A 16 39.21 -29.43 -9.99
CA LEU A 16 38.45 -28.94 -8.84
C LEU A 16 38.44 -29.95 -7.69
N ILE A 17 38.35 -31.24 -7.98
CA ILE A 17 38.39 -32.31 -6.96
C ILE A 17 39.74 -32.34 -6.25
N GLU A 18 40.84 -32.16 -6.99
CA GLU A 18 42.20 -32.15 -6.41
C GLU A 18 42.41 -30.96 -5.47
N GLU A 19 41.98 -29.76 -5.87
CA GLU A 19 42.06 -28.54 -5.03
C GLU A 19 41.21 -28.67 -3.75
N ILE A 20 40.01 -29.25 -3.84
CA ILE A 20 39.15 -29.48 -2.67
C ILE A 20 39.80 -30.48 -1.70
N ARG A 21 40.45 -31.54 -2.21
CA ARG A 21 41.18 -32.50 -1.38
C ARG A 21 42.37 -31.87 -0.69
N GLU A 22 43.11 -31.01 -1.38
CA GLU A 22 44.26 -30.30 -0.80
C GLU A 22 43.82 -29.37 0.35
N ARG A 23 42.69 -28.67 0.20
CA ARG A 23 42.13 -27.80 1.24
C ARG A 23 41.57 -28.57 2.44
N LEU A 24 40.95 -29.72 2.20
CA LEU A 24 40.44 -30.57 3.29
C LEU A 24 41.57 -31.31 4.01
N GLY A 25 42.62 -31.74 3.29
CA GLY A 25 43.80 -32.36 3.89
C GLY A 25 44.62 -31.41 4.77
N ALA A 26 44.63 -30.12 4.45
CA ALA A 26 45.27 -29.10 5.30
C ALA A 26 44.51 -28.83 6.61
N ALA A 27 43.19 -29.09 6.65
CA ALA A 27 42.38 -28.90 7.86
C ALA A 27 42.57 -30.01 8.90
N ASP A 28 42.90 -31.24 8.49
CA ASP A 28 43.05 -32.40 9.38
C ASP A 28 44.37 -32.41 10.18
N VAL A 29 45.38 -31.64 9.75
CA VAL A 29 46.70 -31.60 10.43
C VAL A 29 46.71 -30.68 11.66
N VAL A 30 45.69 -29.84 11.85
CA VAL A 30 45.58 -28.94 13.03
C VAL A 30 44.74 -29.56 14.17
N GLY A 31 44.13 -30.73 13.93
CA GLY A 31 43.17 -31.37 14.83
C GLY A 31 43.69 -32.59 15.61
N SER A 32 44.95 -32.61 16.09
CA SER A 32 45.37 -33.67 17.03
C SER A 32 46.54 -33.24 17.93
N ALA A 33 46.21 -32.58 19.04
CA ALA A 33 47.07 -32.50 20.22
C ALA A 33 46.23 -32.36 21.51
N SER A 34 45.76 -33.52 21.98
CA SER A 34 45.54 -33.95 23.38
C SER A 34 45.58 -32.94 24.55
N ILE A 35 44.45 -32.83 25.24
CA ILE A 35 44.20 -32.95 26.70
C ILE A 35 45.37 -32.68 27.67
N ALA A 36 45.20 -31.71 28.59
CA ALA A 36 45.26 -31.89 30.06
C ALA A 36 44.97 -30.58 30.84
N ARG A 37 44.12 -30.67 31.87
CA ARG A 37 44.01 -29.70 32.99
C ARG A 37 45.16 -29.95 33.99
N PRO A 38 45.58 -28.98 34.83
CA PRO A 38 44.96 -28.85 36.16
C PRO A 38 44.90 -27.42 36.78
N VAL A 39 43.85 -27.23 37.60
CA VAL A 39 43.73 -26.61 38.94
C VAL A 39 44.87 -25.69 39.46
N ASP A 40 44.58 -24.42 39.80
CA ASP A 40 44.51 -23.86 41.18
C ASP A 40 44.63 -22.31 41.27
N ASP A 41 43.82 -21.76 42.19
CA ASP A 41 44.03 -20.62 43.11
C ASP A 41 44.10 -19.11 42.70
N LYS A 42 43.23 -18.37 43.43
CA LYS A 42 43.40 -17.06 44.10
C LYS A 42 43.53 -15.73 43.33
N ALA A 43 42.48 -14.94 43.56
CA ALA A 43 42.49 -13.64 44.25
C ALA A 43 43.32 -12.47 43.69
N GLY A 44 42.62 -11.35 43.42
CA GLY A 44 43.12 -10.03 43.85
C GLY A 44 43.00 -8.90 42.84
N ARG A 45 42.00 -8.05 43.11
CA ARG A 45 42.10 -6.57 43.19
C ARG A 45 42.36 -5.73 41.93
N LEU A 46 41.38 -4.85 41.71
CA LEU A 46 41.46 -3.37 41.65
C LEU A 46 42.43 -2.75 40.64
N ALA A 47 41.84 -2.10 39.63
CA ALA A 47 42.21 -0.72 39.27
C ALA A 47 41.04 -0.08 38.50
N GLU A 48 40.11 0.52 39.24
CA GLU A 48 39.23 1.58 38.75
C GLU A 48 39.52 2.80 39.63
N GLU A 49 40.05 3.86 39.02
CA GLU A 49 40.01 5.24 39.53
C GLU A 49 40.36 6.17 38.35
N THR A 50 39.42 7.03 37.95
CA THR A 50 39.44 8.48 38.27
C THR A 50 40.12 9.27 37.15
N ARG A 51 39.64 10.40 36.60
CA ARG A 51 38.43 11.24 36.60
C ARG A 51 38.75 12.36 35.58
N LEU A 52 37.70 13.06 35.14
CA LEU A 52 37.67 14.50 34.81
C LEU A 52 38.53 15.05 33.67
N GLY A 53 37.83 15.69 32.72
CA GLY A 53 38.34 16.80 31.93
C GLY A 53 37.25 17.26 30.96
N THR A 54 36.40 18.21 31.37
CA THR A 54 36.42 19.60 30.86
C THR A 54 35.52 19.74 29.62
N ASP A 55 34.29 20.23 29.79
CA ASP A 55 33.93 21.65 29.55
C ASP A 55 34.19 22.07 28.11
N LEU A 56 33.11 22.31 27.34
CA LEU A 56 33.02 23.32 26.26
C LEU A 56 31.62 23.24 25.60
N ALA A 57 30.67 23.93 26.21
CA ALA A 57 29.67 24.65 25.44
C ALA A 57 30.21 26.06 25.15
N PRO A 58 29.98 26.60 23.95
CA PRO A 58 29.74 28.03 23.85
C PRO A 58 28.45 28.32 23.09
N GLU A 59 27.57 29.00 23.81
CA GLU A 59 26.63 30.04 23.42
C GLU A 59 26.48 30.40 21.93
N MET A 60 25.23 30.33 21.45
CA MET A 60 24.66 31.25 20.44
C MET A 60 24.75 32.70 20.92
N PRO A 61 24.76 33.70 20.01
CA PRO A 61 23.54 34.55 19.89
C PRO A 61 23.33 35.07 18.43
N PRO A 62 22.40 36.00 18.11
CA PRO A 62 21.08 35.65 17.58
C PRO A 62 20.65 36.47 16.32
N SER A 63 19.39 36.22 15.88
CA SER A 63 18.48 37.17 15.17
C SER A 63 18.60 37.32 13.63
N PRO A 64 17.56 37.83 12.91
CA PRO A 64 16.34 38.44 13.40
C PRO A 64 14.99 37.96 12.81
N VAL A 65 13.97 38.28 13.60
CA VAL A 65 12.54 38.34 13.33
C VAL A 65 12.23 39.42 12.28
N LYS A 66 11.19 39.20 11.45
CA LYS A 66 10.34 40.30 10.97
C LYS A 66 8.87 39.95 11.20
N ASP A 67 8.31 40.67 12.16
CA ASP A 67 6.89 40.79 12.45
C ASP A 67 6.20 41.72 11.44
N THR A 68 4.94 41.37 11.15
CA THR A 68 3.74 42.23 11.21
C THR A 68 3.65 43.52 10.37
N GLU A 69 2.61 43.59 9.54
CA GLU A 69 1.54 44.64 9.47
C GLU A 69 0.68 44.34 8.22
N ALA A 70 -0.64 44.13 8.21
CA ALA A 70 -1.79 44.75 8.88
C ALA A 70 -2.03 46.24 8.54
N GLY A 71 -3.18 46.52 7.90
CA GLY A 71 -3.76 47.85 7.69
C GLY A 71 -3.65 48.31 6.22
N LYS A 72 -4.67 48.86 5.55
CA LYS A 72 -5.96 49.50 5.88
C LYS A 72 -6.81 49.41 4.59
N VAL A 73 -8.11 49.11 4.63
CA VAL A 73 -9.26 49.96 5.02
C VAL A 73 -9.45 51.19 4.12
N SER A 74 -10.74 51.43 3.80
CA SER A 74 -11.37 52.65 3.25
C SER A 74 -11.45 52.69 1.71
N THR A 75 -12.57 53.04 1.06
CA THR A 75 -13.80 53.70 1.52
C THR A 75 -14.78 53.86 0.34
N VAL A 76 -16.07 53.62 0.60
CA VAL A 76 -17.19 54.58 0.39
C VAL A 76 -17.49 55.05 -1.05
N ARG A 77 -18.64 54.54 -1.56
CA ARG A 77 -19.87 55.32 -1.86
C ARG A 77 -20.12 55.81 -3.28
N THR A 78 -21.43 55.78 -3.55
CA THR A 78 -22.27 56.69 -4.34
C THR A 78 -22.54 56.26 -5.78
N GLU A 79 -23.77 55.82 -6.02
CA GLU A 79 -24.52 56.06 -7.26
C GLU A 79 -24.53 57.57 -7.62
N PRO A 80 -24.83 57.91 -8.88
CA PRO A 80 -26.22 58.23 -9.22
C PRO A 80 -26.68 57.71 -10.60
N GLU A 81 -27.97 57.36 -10.70
CA GLU A 81 -29.01 58.02 -11.54
C GLU A 81 -28.52 58.95 -12.69
N THR A 82 -29.14 59.10 -13.88
CA THR A 82 -30.52 58.86 -14.35
C THR A 82 -30.62 59.21 -15.86
N GLU A 83 -31.82 58.96 -16.42
CA GLU A 83 -32.50 59.62 -17.56
C GLU A 83 -32.40 58.95 -18.95
N GLY A 84 -33.48 58.74 -19.71
CA GLY A 84 -34.92 59.04 -19.60
C GLY A 84 -35.66 58.08 -20.55
N THR A 85 -36.98 57.94 -20.65
CA THR A 85 -38.09 58.89 -20.54
C THR A 85 -39.39 58.06 -20.54
N LEU A 86 -40.35 58.45 -19.69
CA LEU A 86 -41.75 57.98 -19.57
C LEU A 86 -42.69 58.97 -20.32
N PRO A 87 -44.04 58.85 -20.36
CA PRO A 87 -45.01 57.74 -20.27
C PRO A 87 -46.18 57.98 -21.31
N PRO A 88 -47.50 57.86 -21.01
CA PRO A 88 -48.34 56.87 -20.28
C PRO A 88 -49.48 56.32 -21.19
N PHE A 89 -50.31 55.36 -20.73
CA PHE A 89 -51.74 55.62 -20.46
C PHE A 89 -52.53 54.38 -19.96
N LEU A 90 -53.08 54.56 -18.75
CA LEU A 90 -54.36 54.11 -18.19
C LEU A 90 -54.78 52.62 -18.19
N GLU A 91 -54.82 52.08 -16.97
CA GLU A 91 -55.97 51.33 -16.46
C GLU A 91 -57.14 52.29 -16.16
N PRO A 92 -58.39 51.81 -16.11
CA PRO A 92 -58.97 51.55 -14.79
C PRO A 92 -59.94 50.35 -14.68
N ALA A 93 -59.84 49.69 -13.52
CA ALA A 93 -60.89 49.29 -12.57
C ALA A 93 -62.25 48.67 -13.02
N VAL A 94 -62.45 47.45 -12.48
CA VAL A 94 -63.63 46.62 -12.10
C VAL A 94 -64.74 47.46 -11.39
N PRO A 95 -66.08 47.19 -11.47
CA PRO A 95 -66.72 45.98 -10.90
C PRO A 95 -68.03 45.39 -11.52
N GLU A 96 -68.30 44.12 -11.13
CA GLU A 96 -69.57 43.35 -11.24
C GLU A 96 -70.77 44.06 -10.52
N PRO A 97 -72.08 43.60 -10.53
CA PRO A 97 -72.57 42.21 -10.70
C PRO A 97 -74.02 41.97 -11.23
N LEU A 98 -74.45 40.70 -11.17
CA LEU A 98 -75.83 40.15 -11.03
C LEU A 98 -76.69 39.78 -12.27
N LEU A 99 -76.82 38.45 -12.45
CA LEU A 99 -78.04 37.64 -12.54
C LEU A 99 -79.26 38.16 -13.34
N SER A 100 -79.61 37.45 -14.43
CA SER A 100 -80.97 36.87 -14.62
C SER A 100 -81.07 35.99 -15.88
N VAL A 101 -81.68 34.82 -15.67
CA VAL A 101 -82.16 33.77 -16.60
C VAL A 101 -83.66 34.05 -16.89
N PRO A 102 -84.45 33.47 -17.86
CA PRO A 102 -84.25 32.40 -18.87
C PRO A 102 -84.83 32.69 -20.30
N GLU A 103 -84.76 31.67 -21.18
CA GLU A 103 -85.92 31.07 -21.90
C GLU A 103 -85.83 31.01 -23.46
N ARG A 104 -85.37 29.83 -23.92
CA ARG A 104 -85.97 28.94 -24.94
C ARG A 104 -85.78 29.20 -26.45
N GLU A 105 -84.84 28.41 -27.00
CA GLU A 105 -84.83 27.55 -28.22
C GLU A 105 -85.62 27.94 -29.49
N PRO A 106 -85.05 27.70 -30.71
CA PRO A 106 -85.01 26.31 -31.20
C PRO A 106 -83.80 25.86 -32.07
N ALA A 107 -83.48 24.57 -31.90
CA ALA A 107 -83.07 23.56 -32.89
C ALA A 107 -81.69 23.63 -33.61
N GLU A 108 -80.81 22.66 -33.29
CA GLU A 108 -79.96 21.83 -34.20
C GLU A 108 -79.01 20.94 -33.35
N PRO A 109 -78.32 19.91 -33.89
CA PRO A 109 -78.67 18.82 -34.81
C PRO A 109 -78.39 17.45 -34.09
N PRO A 110 -78.24 16.27 -34.74
CA PRO A 110 -78.42 14.96 -34.08
C PRO A 110 -77.33 14.64 -33.05
N ALA A 111 -77.72 13.75 -32.13
CA ALA A 111 -77.00 13.35 -30.92
C ALA A 111 -75.47 13.23 -31.09
N PRO A 112 -74.68 13.68 -30.09
CA PRO A 112 -73.25 13.40 -30.09
C PRO A 112 -73.08 11.89 -30.03
N PHE A 113 -72.47 11.32 -31.07
CA PHE A 113 -71.79 10.05 -30.92
C PHE A 113 -70.90 10.19 -29.71
N ALA A 114 -71.10 9.30 -28.73
CA ALA A 114 -70.30 9.26 -27.54
C ALA A 114 -68.82 9.27 -27.94
N GLU A 115 -68.15 10.39 -27.75
CA GLU A 115 -66.70 10.43 -27.70
C GLU A 115 -66.31 9.70 -26.42
N GLY A 116 -66.30 8.37 -26.51
CA GLY A 116 -65.66 7.52 -25.53
C GLY A 116 -64.23 8.02 -25.37
N PRO A 117 -63.70 8.11 -24.14
CA PRO A 117 -62.36 8.64 -23.92
C PRO A 117 -61.39 7.86 -24.81
N PRO A 118 -60.50 8.54 -25.55
CA PRO A 118 -59.74 7.92 -26.62
C PRO A 118 -59.01 6.69 -26.08
N HIS A 119 -59.49 5.50 -26.44
CA HIS A 119 -58.80 4.25 -26.16
C HIS A 119 -57.37 4.32 -26.71
N THR A 120 -57.18 5.09 -27.78
CA THR A 120 -55.91 5.50 -28.37
C THR A 120 -55.05 6.32 -27.41
N ALA A 121 -55.59 7.26 -26.63
CA ALA A 121 -54.79 8.02 -25.65
C ALA A 121 -54.35 7.15 -24.47
N ARG A 122 -55.20 6.22 -24.03
CA ARG A 122 -54.81 5.25 -22.99
C ARG A 122 -53.77 4.26 -23.51
N LEU A 123 -53.91 3.81 -24.75
CA LEU A 123 -52.92 2.97 -25.42
C LEU A 123 -51.59 3.71 -25.64
N MET A 124 -51.62 4.94 -26.14
CA MET A 124 -50.45 5.79 -26.35
C MET A 124 -49.74 6.09 -25.04
N ARG A 125 -50.48 6.38 -23.95
CA ARG A 125 -49.90 6.60 -22.63
C ARG A 125 -49.27 5.33 -22.06
N ARG A 126 -49.87 4.15 -22.30
CA ARG A 126 -49.27 2.86 -21.92
C ARG A 126 -48.02 2.56 -22.74
N LEU A 127 -48.03 2.85 -24.04
CA LEU A 127 -46.91 2.62 -24.94
C LEU A 127 -45.75 3.57 -24.61
N ALA A 128 -46.04 4.84 -24.33
CA ALA A 128 -45.06 5.81 -23.82
C ALA A 128 -44.50 5.42 -22.45
N ALA A 129 -45.34 4.91 -21.54
CA ALA A 129 -44.88 4.41 -20.25
C ALA A 129 -43.98 3.17 -20.41
N TRP A 130 -44.34 2.22 -21.28
CA TRP A 130 -43.49 1.06 -21.60
C TRP A 130 -42.18 1.45 -22.26
N LEU A 131 -42.20 2.44 -23.16
CA LEU A 131 -40.99 2.97 -23.78
C LEU A 131 -40.07 3.64 -22.74
N LEU A 132 -40.62 4.43 -21.82
CA LEU A 132 -39.86 5.02 -20.72
C LEU A 132 -39.28 3.95 -19.79
N ILE A 133 -40.07 2.92 -19.44
CA ILE A 133 -39.59 1.78 -18.65
C ILE A 133 -38.47 1.04 -19.40
N ALA A 134 -38.61 0.82 -20.71
CA ALA A 134 -37.57 0.19 -21.52
C ALA A 134 -36.29 1.03 -21.61
N ILE A 135 -36.41 2.35 -21.80
CA ILE A 135 -35.27 3.28 -21.79
C ILE A 135 -34.56 3.26 -20.43
N VAL A 136 -35.33 3.25 -19.34
CA VAL A 136 -34.79 3.15 -17.97
C VAL A 136 -34.14 1.78 -17.74
N LEU A 137 -34.72 0.67 -18.20
CA LEU A 137 -34.13 -0.66 -18.08
C LEU A 137 -32.85 -0.84 -18.93
N ILE A 138 -32.75 -0.14 -20.06
CA ILE A 138 -31.56 -0.17 -20.94
C ILE A 138 -30.44 0.74 -20.40
N ASN A 139 -30.78 1.90 -19.81
CA ASN A 139 -29.79 2.86 -19.30
C ASN A 139 -29.46 2.73 -17.80
N VAL A 140 -30.28 2.04 -17.00
CA VAL A 140 -30.02 1.83 -15.56
C VAL A 140 -29.56 0.39 -15.35
N PRO A 141 -28.26 0.16 -15.08
CA PRO A 141 -27.77 -1.16 -14.75
C PRO A 141 -28.25 -1.47 -13.33
N LEU A 142 -29.36 -2.21 -13.20
CA LEU A 142 -29.77 -2.78 -11.92
C LEU A 142 -28.90 -4.01 -11.60
N ASN A 143 -27.58 -3.79 -11.52
CA ASN A 143 -26.72 -4.61 -10.68
C ASN A 143 -26.72 -3.97 -9.29
N ARG A 144 -26.51 -4.77 -8.24
CA ARG A 144 -26.52 -4.30 -6.84
C ARG A 144 -25.57 -3.13 -6.55
N HIS A 145 -24.65 -2.80 -7.46
CA HIS A 145 -23.68 -1.70 -7.32
C HIS A 145 -23.67 -0.68 -8.47
N GLY A 146 -24.78 -0.50 -9.21
CA GLY A 146 -25.07 0.77 -9.91
C GLY A 146 -23.99 1.38 -10.84
N THR A 147 -23.15 0.59 -11.51
CA THR A 147 -22.15 1.08 -12.48
C THR A 147 -22.41 0.54 -13.88
N THR A 148 -22.13 1.37 -14.90
CA THR A 148 -22.34 1.05 -16.32
C THR A 148 -21.24 0.13 -16.85
N LEU A 149 -21.63 -0.93 -17.59
CA LEU A 149 -20.75 -1.94 -18.17
C LEU A 149 -19.66 -1.38 -19.12
N ALA A 150 -19.82 -0.16 -19.65
CA ALA A 150 -18.82 0.49 -20.48
C ALA A 150 -17.62 1.06 -19.67
N THR A 151 -17.74 1.14 -18.34
CA THR A 151 -16.64 1.49 -17.43
C THR A 151 -16.03 0.25 -16.77
N ALA A 152 -16.63 -0.93 -16.97
CA ALA A 152 -16.04 -2.23 -16.63
C ALA A 152 -15.11 -2.73 -17.76
N MET A 153 -14.44 -1.80 -18.45
CA MET A 153 -13.23 -2.15 -19.17
C MET A 153 -12.25 -2.65 -18.10
N PRO A 154 -11.62 -3.83 -18.25
CA PRO A 154 -10.60 -4.24 -17.32
C PRO A 154 -9.43 -3.28 -17.55
N ASP A 155 -9.35 -2.26 -16.72
CA ASP A 155 -8.10 -1.52 -16.47
C ASP A 155 -7.12 -2.39 -15.65
N ALA A 156 -7.28 -3.72 -15.70
CA ALA A 156 -6.17 -4.65 -15.72
C ALA A 156 -5.35 -4.40 -17.00
N ALA A 157 -4.78 -3.19 -17.06
CA ALA A 157 -3.64 -2.84 -17.86
C ALA A 157 -2.69 -4.03 -17.83
N SER A 158 -2.10 -4.34 -18.97
CA SER A 158 -1.06 -5.36 -19.09
C SER A 158 0.11 -4.99 -18.17
N PHE A 159 0.04 -5.36 -16.89
CA PHE A 159 1.12 -5.17 -15.96
C PHE A 159 2.26 -6.06 -16.42
N VAL A 160 3.37 -5.44 -16.80
CA VAL A 160 4.57 -6.20 -17.15
C VAL A 160 5.15 -6.68 -15.84
N VAL A 161 4.91 -7.96 -15.54
CA VAL A 161 5.46 -8.61 -14.35
C VAL A 161 6.98 -8.69 -14.51
N ARG A 162 7.68 -8.00 -13.63
CA ARG A 162 9.14 -7.88 -13.58
C ARG A 162 9.56 -7.75 -12.13
N ASP A 163 10.84 -7.96 -11.85
CA ASP A 163 11.37 -7.79 -10.50
C ASP A 163 11.07 -6.40 -9.96
N GLY A 164 10.58 -6.36 -8.72
CA GLY A 164 10.12 -5.15 -8.05
C GLY A 164 8.67 -4.77 -8.33
N PHE A 165 7.91 -5.57 -9.08
CA PHE A 165 6.48 -5.35 -9.25
C PHE A 165 5.74 -5.65 -7.93
N VAL A 166 5.16 -4.62 -7.31
CA VAL A 166 4.46 -4.73 -6.03
C VAL A 166 2.95 -4.75 -6.28
N VAL A 167 2.26 -5.71 -5.67
CA VAL A 167 0.82 -5.94 -5.89
C VAL A 167 0.08 -6.29 -4.62
N LYS A 168 -1.23 -6.05 -4.65
CA LYS A 168 -2.21 -6.42 -3.62
C LYS A 168 -3.49 -6.87 -4.33
N GLU A 169 -4.10 -7.96 -3.93
CA GLU A 169 -5.42 -8.34 -4.47
C GLU A 169 -6.51 -7.38 -3.91
N GLU A 170 -7.67 -7.29 -4.58
CA GLU A 170 -8.73 -6.35 -4.19
C GLU A 170 -9.26 -6.66 -2.80
N ASP A 171 -9.52 -7.94 -2.52
CA ASP A 171 -10.15 -8.44 -1.29
C ASP A 171 -9.16 -8.76 -0.16
N ASP A 172 -7.86 -8.94 -0.47
CA ASP A 172 -6.82 -9.29 0.51
C ASP A 172 -6.08 -8.07 1.05
N VAL A 173 -5.48 -8.16 2.24
CA VAL A 173 -4.70 -7.06 2.85
C VAL A 173 -3.20 -7.19 2.58
N GLU A 174 -2.77 -8.38 2.17
CA GLU A 174 -1.41 -8.78 1.96
C GLU A 174 -0.83 -8.12 0.71
N ILE A 175 0.40 -7.61 0.85
CA ILE A 175 1.14 -6.99 -0.25
C ILE A 175 2.27 -7.94 -0.65
N TYR A 176 2.38 -8.20 -1.94
CA TYR A 176 3.38 -9.08 -2.52
C TYR A 176 4.31 -8.30 -3.43
N VAL A 177 5.58 -8.72 -3.50
CA VAL A 177 6.53 -8.23 -4.49
C VAL A 177 7.02 -9.37 -5.36
N PHE A 178 7.06 -9.15 -6.66
CA PHE A 178 7.67 -10.09 -7.60
C PHE A 178 9.20 -9.97 -7.55
N ARG A 179 9.90 -11.05 -7.26
CA ARG A 179 11.36 -11.16 -7.20
C ARG A 179 11.76 -12.54 -7.68
N ASP A 180 12.78 -12.64 -8.52
CA ASP A 180 13.41 -13.91 -8.89
C ASP A 180 12.44 -14.95 -9.48
N GLY A 181 11.35 -14.49 -10.09
CA GLY A 181 10.33 -15.34 -10.71
C GLY A 181 9.13 -15.69 -9.82
N GLU A 182 9.14 -15.29 -8.54
CA GLU A 182 8.14 -15.65 -7.54
C GLU A 182 7.53 -14.39 -6.87
N PHE A 183 6.30 -14.51 -6.39
CA PHE A 183 5.71 -13.48 -5.53
C PHE A 183 6.07 -13.77 -4.07
N ARG A 184 6.71 -12.81 -3.41
CA ARG A 184 7.07 -12.89 -2.00
C ARG A 184 6.19 -11.95 -1.19
N TRP A 185 5.53 -12.48 -0.16
CA TRP A 185 4.71 -11.68 0.73
C TRP A 185 5.57 -10.75 1.58
N ILE A 186 5.25 -9.45 1.61
CA ILE A 186 5.90 -8.47 2.48
C ILE A 186 5.29 -8.57 3.88
N SER A 187 6.04 -9.14 4.82
CA SER A 187 5.47 -9.62 6.10
C SER A 187 4.93 -8.54 7.04
N SER A 188 5.37 -7.29 6.87
CA SER A 188 5.04 -6.18 7.76
C SER A 188 5.23 -4.84 7.08
N LEU A 189 4.64 -3.79 7.66
CA LEU A 189 4.86 -2.42 7.20
C LEU A 189 6.33 -2.00 7.35
N ASP A 190 7.02 -2.44 8.41
CA ASP A 190 8.45 -2.20 8.56
C ASP A 190 9.25 -2.80 7.40
N ALA A 191 8.88 -3.99 6.92
CA ALA A 191 9.48 -4.58 5.73
C ALA A 191 9.20 -3.74 4.49
N PHE A 192 7.94 -3.35 4.30
CA PHE A 192 7.55 -2.50 3.19
C PHE A 192 8.40 -1.23 3.10
N GLU A 193 8.54 -0.50 4.21
CA GLU A 193 9.32 0.73 4.29
C GLU A 193 10.83 0.49 4.18
N HIS A 194 11.35 -0.56 4.83
CA HIS A 194 12.78 -0.86 4.84
C HIS A 194 13.31 -1.26 3.45
N TYR A 195 12.49 -1.93 2.64
CA TYR A 195 12.82 -2.23 1.25
C TYR A 195 12.60 -1.04 0.31
N GLY A 196 12.15 0.11 0.83
CA GLY A 196 11.99 1.36 0.10
C GLY A 196 10.73 1.42 -0.76
N PHE A 197 9.75 0.54 -0.52
CA PHE A 197 8.49 0.58 -1.22
C PHE A 197 7.61 1.73 -0.71
N THR A 198 6.82 2.28 -1.62
CA THR A 198 5.84 3.32 -1.32
C THR A 198 4.45 2.85 -1.74
N TRP A 199 3.39 3.40 -1.14
CA TRP A 199 2.03 3.07 -1.54
C TRP A 199 1.72 3.39 -3.02
N GLY A 200 2.52 4.25 -3.66
CA GLY A 200 2.43 4.52 -5.09
C GLY A 200 2.95 3.38 -5.97
N ASP A 201 3.75 2.47 -5.41
CA ASP A 201 4.27 1.28 -6.10
C ASP A 201 3.29 0.10 -6.05
N VAL A 202 2.30 0.15 -5.16
CA VAL A 202 1.35 -0.96 -4.95
C VAL A 202 0.27 -0.93 -6.01
N HIS A 203 0.24 -1.96 -6.84
CA HIS A 203 -0.81 -2.15 -7.85
C HIS A 203 -1.90 -3.07 -7.34
N ILE A 204 -3.16 -2.61 -7.42
CA ILE A 204 -4.31 -3.43 -7.08
C ILE A 204 -4.65 -4.33 -8.28
N VAL A 205 -4.75 -5.63 -8.04
CA VAL A 205 -5.08 -6.64 -9.05
C VAL A 205 -6.38 -7.37 -8.68
N PRO A 206 -7.14 -7.91 -9.64
CA PRO A 206 -8.34 -8.69 -9.34
C PRO A 206 -8.00 -9.92 -8.48
N ASP A 207 -8.95 -10.37 -7.66
CA ASP A 207 -8.76 -11.55 -6.82
C ASP A 207 -8.46 -12.80 -7.66
N GLY A 208 -7.57 -13.66 -7.14
CA GLY A 208 -7.09 -14.85 -7.84
C GLY A 208 -6.14 -14.54 -8.99
N TYR A 209 -5.67 -13.28 -9.14
CA TYR A 209 -4.61 -12.93 -10.09
C TYR A 209 -3.30 -13.62 -9.72
N LEU A 210 -3.02 -13.78 -8.43
CA LEU A 210 -1.78 -14.37 -7.92
C LEU A 210 -1.77 -15.91 -8.01
N ASP A 211 -2.92 -16.57 -8.13
CA ASP A 211 -3.07 -18.05 -8.16
C ASP A 211 -2.25 -18.74 -9.28
N ARG A 212 -1.90 -17.99 -10.32
CA ARG A 212 -1.13 -18.49 -11.48
C ARG A 212 0.39 -18.41 -11.29
N TYR A 213 0.86 -17.86 -10.18
CA TYR A 213 2.28 -17.68 -9.89
C TYR A 213 2.72 -18.54 -8.71
N GLU A 214 4.01 -18.80 -8.65
CA GLU A 214 4.62 -19.44 -7.49
C GLU A 214 4.86 -18.41 -6.39
N PHE A 215 4.62 -18.81 -5.15
CA PHE A 215 4.88 -18.00 -3.97
C PHE A 215 6.20 -18.40 -3.33
N GLY A 216 7.01 -17.39 -3.06
CA GLY A 216 8.29 -17.56 -2.38
C GLY A 216 8.21 -17.37 -0.87
N PRO A 217 9.35 -17.54 -0.18
CA PRO A 217 9.45 -17.26 1.24
C PRO A 217 9.04 -15.81 1.54
N PRO A 218 8.33 -15.56 2.66
CA PRO A 218 7.98 -14.21 3.06
C PRO A 218 9.21 -13.31 3.17
N LEU A 219 9.05 -12.07 2.74
CA LEU A 219 10.07 -11.06 2.77
C LEU A 219 10.02 -10.32 4.11
N HIS A 220 10.98 -10.65 4.97
CA HIS A 220 11.19 -10.03 6.28
C HIS A 220 12.37 -9.04 6.25
N VAL A 221 12.47 -8.19 7.28
CA VAL A 221 13.67 -7.39 7.53
C VAL A 221 14.59 -8.14 8.47
N LEU A 222 15.70 -8.64 7.93
CA LEU A 222 16.70 -9.38 8.69
C LEU A 222 17.95 -8.51 8.84
N LEU A 223 18.34 -8.23 10.07
CA LEU A 223 19.41 -7.31 10.40
C LEU A 223 20.54 -8.02 11.15
N LYS A 224 21.77 -7.67 10.79
CA LYS A 224 23.00 -8.12 11.46
C LYS A 224 23.98 -6.96 11.52
N CYS A 225 24.86 -6.94 12.53
CA CYS A 225 26.00 -6.04 12.51
C CYS A 225 27.32 -6.83 12.41
N ALA A 226 28.38 -6.18 11.92
CA ALA A 226 29.64 -6.86 11.61
C ALA A 226 30.37 -7.38 12.86
N GLU A 227 30.18 -6.74 14.02
CA GLU A 227 30.87 -7.08 15.27
C GLU A 227 30.13 -8.18 16.07
N SER A 228 28.93 -8.57 15.64
CA SER A 228 28.10 -9.56 16.34
C SER A 228 27.71 -10.73 15.42
N PRO A 229 27.73 -11.98 15.91
CA PRO A 229 27.27 -13.12 15.14
C PRO A 229 25.74 -13.20 15.03
N HIS A 230 25.00 -12.46 15.86
CA HIS A 230 23.55 -12.59 16.03
C HIS A 230 22.76 -11.93 14.89
N ILE A 231 21.64 -12.56 14.53
CA ILE A 231 20.70 -12.07 13.51
C ILE A 231 19.40 -11.70 14.20
N TYR A 232 18.84 -10.56 13.82
CA TYR A 232 17.58 -10.05 14.36
C TYR A 232 16.58 -9.86 13.23
N ARG A 233 15.33 -10.24 13.46
CA ARG A 233 14.19 -9.89 12.60
C ARG A 233 13.53 -8.63 13.14
N LEU A 234 13.29 -7.63 12.29
CA LEU A 234 12.54 -6.44 12.68
C LEU A 234 11.05 -6.65 12.36
N GLU A 235 10.20 -6.50 13.38
CA GLU A 235 8.76 -6.72 13.28
C GLU A 235 8.04 -5.82 14.30
N ASP A 236 7.04 -5.07 13.85
CA ASP A 236 6.27 -4.10 14.63
C ASP A 236 7.14 -3.09 15.40
N GLY A 237 8.19 -2.60 14.75
CA GLY A 237 9.19 -1.68 15.30
C GLY A 237 10.11 -2.29 16.35
N ARG A 238 10.05 -3.61 16.59
CA ARG A 238 10.86 -4.33 17.60
C ARG A 238 11.84 -5.29 16.95
N LYS A 239 13.06 -5.33 17.47
CA LYS A 239 14.05 -6.32 17.06
C LYS A 239 13.82 -7.63 17.81
N ARG A 240 13.60 -8.70 17.06
CA ARG A 240 13.40 -10.06 17.56
C ARG A 240 14.64 -10.88 17.28
N TRP A 241 15.31 -11.38 18.31
CA TRP A 241 16.51 -12.19 18.13
C TRP A 241 16.17 -13.58 17.60
N ILE A 242 16.82 -13.98 16.51
CA ILE A 242 16.77 -15.35 15.98
C ILE A 242 17.83 -16.18 16.69
N ARG A 243 17.38 -17.16 17.49
CA ARG A 243 18.21 -17.87 18.47
C ARG A 243 19.44 -18.53 17.86
N ASP A 244 19.27 -19.21 16.74
CA ASP A 244 20.30 -19.99 16.06
C ASP A 244 20.01 -20.13 14.56
N ILE A 245 20.97 -20.71 13.83
CA ILE A 245 20.86 -20.91 12.38
C ILE A 245 19.80 -21.95 12.02
N ASP A 246 19.58 -22.96 12.87
CA ASP A 246 18.52 -23.95 12.62
C ASP A 246 17.14 -23.30 12.64
N THR A 247 16.93 -22.36 13.58
CA THR A 247 15.72 -21.53 13.65
C THR A 247 15.60 -20.63 12.43
N PHE A 248 16.70 -20.00 12.00
CA PHE A 248 16.72 -19.16 10.81
C PHE A 248 16.22 -19.92 9.57
N VAL A 249 16.72 -21.14 9.36
CA VAL A 249 16.31 -21.99 8.23
C VAL A 249 14.89 -22.50 8.41
N ALA A 250 14.49 -22.89 9.64
CA ALA A 250 13.15 -23.39 9.93
C ALA A 250 12.05 -22.35 9.72
N GLU A 251 12.33 -21.08 9.98
CA GLU A 251 11.44 -19.94 9.70
C GLU A 251 11.41 -19.56 8.21
N GLY A 252 12.16 -20.25 7.35
CA GLY A 252 12.23 -19.99 5.91
C GLY A 252 13.00 -18.72 5.54
N HIS A 253 13.86 -18.22 6.44
CA HIS A 253 14.66 -17.04 6.16
C HIS A 253 15.79 -17.36 5.18
N VAL A 254 16.08 -16.40 4.29
CA VAL A 254 17.11 -16.51 3.26
C VAL A 254 18.26 -15.57 3.61
N TRP A 255 19.51 -16.04 3.46
CA TRP A 255 20.70 -15.27 3.79
C TRP A 255 20.87 -13.98 2.96
N GLU A 256 20.37 -13.99 1.72
CA GLU A 256 20.43 -12.86 0.79
C GLU A 256 19.58 -11.66 1.27
N ASP A 257 18.59 -11.91 2.13
CA ASP A 257 17.74 -10.89 2.75
C ASP A 257 18.41 -10.27 3.99
N VAL A 258 19.51 -10.83 4.49
CA VAL A 258 20.22 -10.29 5.67
C VAL A 258 20.96 -9.01 5.29
N ARG A 259 20.57 -7.91 5.94
CA ARG A 259 21.17 -6.59 5.77
C ARG A 259 22.14 -6.28 6.91
N PHE A 260 23.31 -5.76 6.54
CA PHE A 260 24.28 -5.26 7.50
C PHE A 260 23.96 -3.82 7.92
N VAL A 261 23.86 -3.60 9.22
CA VAL A 261 23.62 -2.31 9.85
C VAL A 261 24.67 -2.05 10.93
N SER A 262 24.73 -0.81 11.45
CA SER A 262 25.62 -0.51 12.57
C SER A 262 25.13 -1.21 13.85
N CYS A 263 26.05 -1.65 14.70
CA CYS A 263 25.66 -2.24 15.99
C CYS A 263 24.96 -1.20 16.88
N GLN A 264 25.28 0.09 16.74
CA GLN A 264 24.57 1.17 17.42
C GLN A 264 23.08 1.20 17.04
N TYR A 265 22.74 1.13 15.75
CA TYR A 265 21.35 1.13 15.30
C TYR A 265 20.58 -0.05 15.89
N LEU A 266 21.17 -1.25 15.92
CA LEU A 266 20.52 -2.39 16.56
C LEU A 266 20.29 -2.20 18.07
N ARG A 267 21.23 -1.57 18.79
CA ARG A 267 21.06 -1.30 20.23
C ARG A 267 19.95 -0.29 20.51
N GLU A 268 19.70 0.64 19.60
CA GLU A 268 18.64 1.65 19.72
C GLU A 268 17.23 1.09 19.48
N LEU A 269 17.11 0.02 18.69
CA LEU A 269 15.82 -0.64 18.46
C LEU A 269 15.32 -1.33 19.75
N PRO A 270 14.02 -1.25 20.07
CA PRO A 270 13.47 -1.94 21.23
C PRO A 270 13.48 -3.45 21.04
N ASP A 271 13.79 -4.18 22.11
CA ASP A 271 13.76 -5.65 22.11
C ASP A 271 12.32 -6.19 22.06
N GLY A 272 12.10 -7.17 21.19
CA GLY A 272 10.87 -7.95 21.08
C GLY A 272 11.02 -9.37 21.59
N GLU A 273 9.97 -10.18 21.44
CA GLU A 273 10.03 -11.60 21.75
C GLU A 273 11.01 -12.32 20.82
N THR A 274 11.77 -13.29 21.35
CA THR A 274 12.72 -14.08 20.56
C THR A 274 12.02 -14.95 19.51
N VAL A 275 12.80 -15.43 18.55
CA VAL A 275 12.39 -16.45 17.58
C VAL A 275 13.29 -17.66 17.79
N PRO A 276 12.78 -18.82 18.25
CA PRO A 276 11.40 -19.07 18.69
C PRO A 276 11.07 -18.35 20.02
N PRO A 277 9.78 -18.21 20.38
CA PRO A 277 9.37 -17.56 21.62
C PRO A 277 9.92 -18.27 22.86
N GLY A 278 10.18 -17.52 23.93
CA GLY A 278 10.69 -18.08 25.20
C GLY A 278 12.16 -18.52 25.20
N SER A 279 12.98 -18.04 24.25
CA SER A 279 14.40 -18.42 24.15
C SER A 279 15.33 -17.66 25.12
N GLY A 280 14.77 -16.90 26.06
CA GLY A 280 15.50 -16.06 27.00
C GLY A 280 15.66 -14.62 26.52
N SER A 281 16.57 -13.87 27.15
CA SER A 281 16.83 -12.48 26.77
C SER A 281 17.66 -12.41 25.49
N PRO A 282 17.32 -11.51 24.54
CA PRO A 282 18.12 -11.32 23.35
C PRO A 282 19.53 -10.83 23.72
N PRO A 283 20.59 -11.39 23.12
CA PRO A 283 21.93 -10.87 23.28
C PRO A 283 22.01 -9.48 22.67
N GLN A 284 22.84 -8.62 23.25
CA GLN A 284 23.13 -7.31 22.67
C GLN A 284 24.21 -7.45 21.60
N PRO A 285 24.07 -6.76 20.45
CA PRO A 285 25.05 -6.77 19.37
C PRO A 285 26.24 -5.84 19.62
#